data_AF-A0AAN6P5H7-F1
#
_entry.id   AF-A0AAN6P5H7-F1
#
_cell.length_a   1.000
_cell.length_b   1.000
_cell.length_c   1.000
_cell.angle_alpha   90.00
_cell.angle_beta   90.00
_cell.angle_gamma   90.00
#
_symmetry.space_group_name_H-M   'P 1'
#
loop_
_entity.id
_entity.type
_entity.pdbx_description
1 polymer ?
#
loop_
_entity_poly.entity_id
_entity_poly.type
_entity_poly.pdbx_seq_one_letter_code
_entity_poly.pdbx_strand_id
1 'polypeptide(L)'
;MPAADLRLLALDSGGVRSLSSLMILRRLMAAVDPNAPLKPCNYFDIIGGTSTGGLIAIMLGRLRMTVDECIDAYTSLSDKVFEKKSYRSLAYEVR
;
A
#
# COMPACT_ATOMS: atom_id res chain seq x y z
N MET A 1 -5.61 -30.40 -14.13
CA MET A 1 -4.62 -29.43 -13.61
C MET A 1 -4.57 -29.62 -12.10
N PRO A 2 -3.40 -29.74 -11.45
CA PRO A 2 -3.37 -29.83 -10.00
C PRO A 2 -4.01 -28.55 -9.43
N ALA A 3 -4.82 -28.69 -8.39
CA ALA A 3 -5.51 -27.57 -7.76
C ALA A 3 -4.44 -26.54 -7.34
N ALA A 4 -4.55 -25.31 -7.82
CA ALA A 4 -3.58 -24.27 -7.47
C ALA A 4 -3.64 -24.01 -5.96
N ASP A 5 -2.49 -24.05 -5.29
CA ASP A 5 -2.39 -23.71 -3.87
C ASP A 5 -2.86 -22.26 -3.66
N LEU A 6 -3.68 -22.04 -2.63
CA LEU A 6 -4.23 -20.73 -2.29
C LEU A 6 -3.11 -19.77 -1.87
N ARG A 7 -3.03 -18.59 -2.50
CA ARG A 7 -2.03 -17.55 -2.22
C ARG A 7 -2.65 -16.36 -1.50
N LEU A 8 -2.29 -16.17 -0.23
CA LEU A 8 -2.73 -15.07 0.62
C LEU A 8 -1.62 -14.02 0.79
N LEU A 9 -1.96 -12.74 0.57
CA LEU A 9 -1.14 -11.60 0.96
C LEU A 9 -1.76 -10.89 2.17
N ALA A 10 -1.01 -10.85 3.28
CA ALA A 10 -1.39 -10.12 4.49
C ALA A 10 -0.49 -8.90 4.69
N LEU A 11 -1.10 -7.72 4.87
CA LEU A 11 -0.42 -6.45 5.01
C LEU A 11 -0.64 -5.87 6.41
N ASP A 12 0.46 -5.57 7.08
CA ASP A 12 0.45 -5.08 8.45
C ASP A 12 0.23 -3.55 8.54
N SER A 13 -0.18 -3.07 9.71
CA SER A 13 -0.41 -1.65 9.98
C SER A 13 0.89 -0.95 10.40
N GLY A 14 1.30 0.10 9.68
CA GLY A 14 2.55 0.81 9.98
C GLY A 14 2.52 2.33 9.79
N GLY A 15 1.38 2.93 9.44
CA GLY A 15 1.35 4.31 8.93
C GLY A 15 2.32 4.48 7.77
N VAL A 16 3.06 5.59 7.72
CA VAL A 16 4.07 5.84 6.67
C VAL A 16 5.13 4.73 6.54
N ARG A 17 5.40 3.97 7.61
CA ARG A 17 6.39 2.87 7.59
C ARG A 17 5.92 1.68 6.76
N SER A 18 4.63 1.59 6.43
CA SER A 18 4.09 0.57 5.53
C SER A 18 4.67 0.62 4.10
N LEU A 19 5.28 1.75 3.71
CA LEU A 19 6.08 1.85 2.48
C LEU A 19 7.18 0.80 2.43
N SER A 20 7.77 0.41 3.57
CA SER A 20 8.78 -0.66 3.61
C SER A 20 8.22 -2.00 3.13
N SER A 21 7.01 -2.38 3.57
CA SER A 21 6.31 -3.59 3.14
C SER A 21 6.00 -3.56 1.65
N LEU A 22 5.61 -2.40 1.10
CA LEU A 22 5.40 -2.23 -0.34
C LEU A 22 6.70 -2.38 -1.14
N MET A 23 7.83 -1.89 -0.63
CA MET A 23 9.14 -2.07 -1.28
C MET A 23 9.58 -3.54 -1.29
N ILE A 24 9.29 -4.29 -0.23
CA ILE A 24 9.51 -5.75 -0.18
C ILE A 24 8.61 -6.45 -1.19
N LEU A 25 7.31 -6.11 -1.20
CA LEU A 25 6.35 -6.68 -2.14
C LEU A 25 6.76 -6.42 -3.59
N ARG A 26 7.25 -5.21 -3.92
CA ARG A 26 7.75 -4.88 -5.25
C ARG A 26 8.87 -5.81 -5.69
N ARG A 27 9.86 -6.02 -4.81
CA ARG A 27 10.98 -6.95 -5.09
C ARG A 27 10.50 -8.39 -5.23
N LEU A 28 9.54 -8.81 -4.40
CA LEU A 28 8.96 -10.15 -4.48
C LEU A 28 8.25 -10.37 -5.83
N MET A 29 7.41 -9.42 -6.25
CA MET A 29 6.68 -9.52 -7.51
C MET A 29 7.64 -9.55 -8.72
N ALA A 30 8.71 -8.76 -8.68
CA ALA A 30 9.75 -8.79 -9.71
C ALA A 30 10.54 -10.11 -9.74
N ALA A 31 10.70 -10.79 -8.59
CA ALA A 31 11.35 -12.09 -8.53
C ALA A 31 10.45 -13.23 -9.03
N VAL A 32 9.12 -13.08 -8.92
CA VAL A 32 8.13 -14.05 -9.42
C VAL A 32 8.09 -14.06 -10.95
N ASP A 33 8.03 -12.87 -11.57
CA ASP A 33 8.09 -12.73 -13.02
C ASP A 33 8.94 -11.50 -13.39
N PRO A 34 10.24 -11.72 -13.69
CA PRO A 34 11.15 -10.63 -14.06
C PRO A 34 10.79 -9.95 -15.39
N ASN A 35 10.06 -10.62 -16.27
CA ASN A 35 9.81 -10.16 -17.64
C ASN A 35 8.44 -9.48 -17.78
N ALA A 36 7.50 -9.79 -16.89
CA ALA A 36 6.19 -9.16 -16.85
C ALA A 36 5.74 -8.97 -15.39
N PRO A 37 6.05 -7.82 -14.76
CA PRO A 37 5.65 -7.57 -13.38
C PRO A 37 4.13 -7.65 -13.24
N LEU A 38 3.66 -8.72 -12.60
CA LEU A 38 2.26 -9.01 -12.43
C LEU A 38 1.64 -8.01 -11.44
N LYS A 39 0.38 -7.65 -11.69
CA LYS A 39 -0.44 -7.00 -10.67
C LYS A 39 -0.64 -7.97 -9.50
N PRO A 40 -0.55 -7.53 -8.23
CA PRO A 40 -0.72 -8.42 -7.09
C PRO A 40 -2.05 -9.19 -7.11
N CYS A 41 -3.14 -8.58 -7.60
CA CYS A 41 -4.45 -9.23 -7.75
C CYS A 41 -4.49 -10.38 -8.77
N ASN A 42 -3.48 -10.51 -9.65
CA ASN A 42 -3.37 -11.62 -10.60
C ASN A 42 -2.57 -12.80 -10.02
N TYR A 43 -1.86 -12.58 -8.91
CA TYR A 43 -1.00 -13.58 -8.28
C TYR A 43 -1.57 -14.08 -6.94
N PHE A 44 -2.12 -13.18 -6.12
CA PHE A 44 -2.73 -13.52 -4.84
C PHE A 44 -4.25 -13.63 -4.98
N ASP A 45 -4.80 -14.74 -4.48
CA ASP A 45 -6.24 -15.00 -4.47
C ASP A 45 -6.94 -14.14 -3.41
N ILE A 46 -6.26 -13.84 -2.31
CA ILE A 46 -6.76 -13.03 -1.22
C ILE A 46 -5.71 -12.00 -0.82
N ILE A 47 -6.13 -10.74 -0.70
CA ILE A 47 -5.30 -9.65 -0.18
C ILE A 47 -6.06 -9.02 0.99
N GLY A 48 -5.43 -9.00 2.17
CA GLY A 48 -6.02 -8.48 3.40
C GLY A 48 -5.03 -7.63 4.20
N GLY A 49 -5.57 -6.79 5.08
CA GLY A 49 -4.78 -5.97 6.00
C GLY A 49 -5.67 -5.10 6.87
N THR A 50 -5.09 -4.50 7.92
CA THR A 50 -5.79 -3.67 8.89
C THR A 50 -5.28 -2.22 8.84
N SER A 51 -6.16 -1.23 9.02
CA SER A 51 -5.81 0.20 8.99
C SER A 51 -5.11 0.56 7.66
N THR A 52 -3.87 1.04 7.72
CA THR A 52 -3.06 1.32 6.52
C THR A 52 -2.92 0.11 5.60
N GLY A 53 -2.72 -1.08 6.16
CA GLY A 53 -2.64 -2.33 5.38
C GLY A 53 -3.94 -2.66 4.65
N GLY A 54 -5.09 -2.30 5.24
CA GLY A 54 -6.41 -2.48 4.61
C GLY A 54 -6.63 -1.52 3.43
N LEU A 55 -6.19 -0.27 3.57
CA LEU A 55 -6.19 0.68 2.46
C LEU A 55 -5.33 0.18 1.29
N ILE A 56 -4.12 -0.30 1.59
CA ILE A 56 -3.21 -0.87 0.59
C ILE A 56 -3.83 -2.13 -0.04
N ALA A 57 -4.49 -2.98 0.76
CA ALA A 57 -5.20 -4.16 0.25
C ALA A 57 -6.30 -3.79 -0.77
N ILE A 58 -7.04 -2.70 -0.53
CA ILE A 58 -8.02 -2.17 -1.48
C ILE A 58 -7.34 -1.68 -2.77
N MET A 59 -6.23 -0.93 -2.65
CA MET A 59 -5.48 -0.41 -3.80
C MET A 59 -4.97 -1.54 -4.70
N LEU A 60 -4.30 -2.53 -4.11
CA LEU A 60 -3.70 -3.64 -4.85
C LEU A 60 -4.73 -4.67 -5.33
N GLY A 61 -5.76 -4.95 -4.54
CA GLY A 61 -6.76 -5.96 -4.82
C GLY A 61 -7.93 -5.44 -5.64
N ARG A 62 -8.68 -4.47 -5.09
CA ARG A 62 -9.94 -3.99 -5.68
C ARG A 62 -9.72 -2.97 -6.79
N LEU A 63 -8.78 -2.03 -6.62
CA LEU A 63 -8.45 -1.04 -7.64
C LEU A 63 -7.46 -1.57 -8.67
N ARG A 64 -6.90 -2.77 -8.44
CA ARG A 64 -5.97 -3.47 -9.34
C ARG A 64 -4.79 -2.59 -9.73
N MET A 65 -4.28 -1.81 -8.78
CA MET A 65 -3.07 -1.02 -8.98
C MET A 65 -1.85 -1.95 -9.06
N THR A 66 -0.86 -1.53 -9.83
CA THR A 66 0.49 -2.11 -9.72
C THR A 66 1.09 -1.75 -8.37
N VAL A 67 2.19 -2.43 -8.00
CA VAL A 67 2.87 -2.09 -6.74
C VAL A 67 3.42 -0.66 -6.77
N ASP A 68 3.94 -0.21 -7.92
CA ASP A 68 4.46 1.15 -8.07
C ASP A 68 3.36 2.22 -8.03
N GLU A 69 2.23 2.00 -8.73
CA GLU A 69 1.06 2.89 -8.63
C GLU A 69 0.55 3.02 -7.19
N CYS A 70 0.55 1.91 -6.46
CA CYS A 70 0.17 1.90 -5.05
C CYS A 70 1.16 2.66 -4.17
N ILE A 71 2.47 2.56 -4.43
CA ILE A 71 3.50 3.33 -3.72
C ILE A 71 3.29 4.82 -3.95
N ASP A 72 3.09 5.25 -5.20
CA ASP A 72 2.92 6.67 -5.54
C ASP A 72 1.64 7.25 -4.93
N ALA A 73 0.53 6.52 -5.05
CA ALA A 73 -0.75 6.90 -4.47
C ALA A 73 -0.69 6.97 -2.94
N TYR A 74 -0.08 5.96 -2.31
CA TYR A 74 0.04 5.92 -0.85
C TYR A 74 0.98 7.02 -0.32
N THR A 75 2.10 7.27 -0.99
CA THR A 75 3.04 8.35 -0.63
C THR A 75 2.31 9.70 -0.68
N SER A 76 1.65 10.00 -1.80
CA SER A 76 0.88 11.23 -2.00
C SER A 76 -0.24 11.41 -0.98
N LEU A 77 -0.92 10.32 -0.60
CA LEU A 77 -1.95 10.36 0.43
C LEU A 77 -1.33 10.58 1.82
N SER A 78 -0.24 9.90 2.13
CA SER A 78 0.42 9.97 3.42
C SER A 78 0.94 11.38 3.71
N ASP A 79 1.50 12.06 2.71
CA ASP A 79 1.96 13.45 2.84
C ASP A 79 0.81 14.38 3.25
N LYS A 80 -0.36 14.23 2.64
CA LYS A 80 -1.56 15.03 2.95
C LYS A 80 -2.16 14.70 4.32
N VAL A 81 -2.11 13.42 4.72
CA VAL A 81 -2.67 12.96 6.00
C VAL A 81 -1.78 13.37 7.17
N PHE A 82 -0.46 13.35 6.98
CA PHE A 82 0.52 13.67 8.02
C PHE A 82 1.07 15.10 7.93
N GLU A 83 0.51 15.94 7.06
CA GLU A 83 0.85 17.36 6.98
C GLU A 83 0.60 18.04 8.35
N LYS A 84 1.65 18.63 8.92
CA LYS A 84 1.56 19.35 10.19
C LYS A 84 0.68 20.60 10.02
N LYS A 85 -0.57 20.54 10.48
CA LYS A 85 -1.38 21.74 10.70
C LYS A 85 -0.75 22.56 11.82
N SER A 86 -0.12 23.69 11.48
CA SER A 86 0.37 24.65 12.47
C SER A 86 -0.81 25.43 13.04
N TYR A 87 -1.24 25.08 14.26
CA TYR A 87 -2.28 25.83 14.99
C TYR A 87 -1.79 27.19 15.52
N ARG A 88 -0.57 27.63 15.16
CA ARG A 88 0.08 28.84 15.71
C ARG A 88 -0.51 30.17 15.21
N SER A 89 -1.43 30.16 14.24
CA SER A 89 -2.06 31.39 13.75
C SER A 89 -3.25 31.86 14.60
N LEU A 90 -3.96 30.97 15.32
CA LEU A 90 -5.09 31.40 16.16
C LEU A 90 -4.69 32.06 17.49
N ALA A 91 -3.42 31.97 17.90
CA ALA A 91 -2.97 32.53 19.18
C ALA A 91 -2.55 34.01 19.10
N TYR A 92 -2.40 34.58 17.90
CA TYR A 92 -2.02 35.98 17.69
C TYR A 92 -3.20 36.93 17.45
N GLU A 93 -4.38 36.41 17.16
CA GLU A 93 -5.59 37.22 16.90
C GLU A 93 -6.45 37.42 18.16
N VAL A 94 -6.04 36.83 19.29
CA VAL A 94 -6.73 36.91 20.60
C VAL A 94 -5.85 37.57 21.68
N ARG A 95 -4.85 38.35 21.28
CA ARG A 95 -4.02 39.18 22.19
C ARG A 95 -4.05 40.64 21.80
#